data_AF-A0A3A4QEP5-F1
#
_entry.id   AF-A0A3A4QEP5-F1
#
_cell.length_a   1.000
_cell.length_b   1.000
_cell.length_c   1.000
_cell.angle_alpha   90.00
_cell.angle_beta   90.00
_cell.angle_gamma   90.00
#
_symmetry.space_group_name_H-M   'P 1'
#
loop_
_entity.id
_entity.type
_entity.pdbx_description
1 polymer ?
#
loop_
_entity_poly.entity_id
_entity_poly.type
_entity_poly.pdbx_seq_one_letter_code
_entity_poly.pdbx_strand_id
1 'polypeptide(L)'
;MIMMVRRWTPVDRTKERSQPASYVRIRPRRCRMRFLVAWDGSDGAQAALRQAQTLAGPDGQIDLVQVLNPLTDAADVQAPSTREAMVIVSERARAEMGRQAPSGATQSVILLEHGEDVPDRLLREAERLGTDIIVIASRRAAGLRGVLGSVTQQVLHDTTLPVLVVRA
;
A
#
# COMPACT_ATOMS: atom_id res chain seq x y z
N MET A 1 27.31 -32.30 2.84
CA MET A 1 26.14 -33.18 2.58
C MET A 1 25.80 -33.05 1.10
N ILE A 2 26.13 -34.09 0.33
CA ILE A 2 26.07 -34.11 -1.14
C ILE A 2 24.65 -34.55 -1.53
N MET A 3 23.91 -33.73 -2.28
CA MET A 3 22.64 -34.14 -2.89
C MET A 3 22.81 -34.24 -4.41
N MET A 4 22.70 -35.48 -4.90
CA MET A 4 22.68 -35.87 -6.30
C MET A 4 21.50 -35.23 -7.05
N VAL A 5 21.79 -34.65 -8.22
CA VAL A 5 20.79 -34.30 -9.24
C VAL A 5 20.72 -35.46 -10.24
N ARG A 6 19.54 -36.09 -10.38
CA ARG A 6 19.30 -37.13 -11.38
C ARG A 6 19.06 -36.51 -12.77
N ARG A 7 19.63 -37.16 -13.80
CA ARG A 7 19.46 -36.86 -15.23
C ARG A 7 17.99 -36.99 -15.68
N TRP A 8 17.59 -36.06 -16.53
CA TRP A 8 16.34 -36.03 -17.28
C TRP A 8 16.44 -36.90 -18.55
N THR A 9 15.42 -37.71 -18.82
CA THR A 9 15.19 -38.38 -20.11
C THR A 9 13.84 -37.93 -20.67
N PRO A 10 13.71 -37.65 -21.97
CA PRO A 10 12.45 -37.19 -22.55
C PRO A 10 11.48 -38.36 -22.71
N VAL A 11 10.26 -38.21 -22.19
CA VAL A 11 9.11 -39.06 -22.54
C VAL A 11 8.34 -38.39 -23.68
N ASP A 12 8.12 -39.17 -24.73
CA ASP A 12 7.43 -38.80 -25.96
C ASP A 12 5.92 -38.60 -25.75
N ARG A 13 5.36 -37.70 -26.57
CA ARG A 13 3.99 -37.21 -26.56
C ARG A 13 3.01 -38.33 -26.88
N THR A 14 2.01 -38.52 -26.03
CA THR A 14 0.63 -38.72 -26.51
C THR A 14 -0.36 -38.33 -25.42
N LYS A 15 -1.31 -37.46 -25.81
CA LYS A 15 -2.57 -37.11 -25.15
C LYS A 15 -2.45 -36.33 -23.83
N GLU A 16 -3.14 -35.19 -23.79
CA GLU A 16 -4.25 -34.92 -22.85
C GLU A 16 -4.32 -33.44 -22.46
N ARG A 17 -5.43 -32.82 -22.87
CA ARG A 17 -6.11 -31.63 -22.32
C ARG A 17 -5.25 -30.45 -21.85
N SER A 18 -5.25 -29.43 -22.69
CA SER A 18 -4.81 -28.06 -22.41
C SER A 18 -5.60 -27.42 -21.26
N GLN A 19 -5.10 -27.52 -20.04
CA GLN A 19 -5.36 -26.56 -18.96
C GLN A 19 -4.08 -25.72 -18.79
N PRO A 20 -4.13 -24.38 -18.76
CA PRO A 20 -2.96 -23.62 -18.39
C PRO A 20 -2.76 -23.76 -16.88
N ALA A 21 -1.75 -24.53 -16.48
CA ALA A 21 -1.24 -24.49 -15.12
C ALA A 21 -0.76 -23.07 -14.82
N SER A 22 -1.50 -22.33 -14.00
CA SER A 22 -1.10 -21.00 -13.53
C SER A 22 0.15 -21.16 -12.67
N TYR A 23 1.31 -20.82 -13.22
CA TYR A 23 2.56 -20.82 -12.47
C TYR A 23 2.53 -19.65 -11.49
N VAL A 24 2.33 -19.93 -10.20
CA VAL A 24 2.54 -18.93 -9.15
C VAL A 24 4.04 -18.67 -9.10
N ARG A 25 4.48 -17.51 -9.58
CA ARG A 25 5.87 -17.09 -9.49
C ARG A 25 6.19 -16.79 -8.03
N ILE A 26 6.69 -17.80 -7.30
CA ILE A 26 7.25 -17.61 -5.96
C ILE A 26 8.51 -16.76 -6.12
N ARG A 27 8.41 -15.47 -5.82
CA ARG A 27 9.58 -14.58 -5.73
C ARG A 27 10.50 -15.15 -4.63
N PRO A 28 11.82 -15.31 -4.87
CA PRO A 28 12.75 -15.67 -3.81
C PRO A 28 12.57 -14.65 -2.69
N ARG A 29 12.38 -15.13 -1.45
CA ARG A 29 12.11 -14.26 -0.30
C ARG A 29 13.26 -13.27 -0.17
N ARG A 30 12.98 -12.00 -0.46
CA ARG A 30 13.84 -10.92 0.02
C ARG A 30 13.85 -11.06 1.54
N CYS A 31 15.02 -11.05 2.17
CA CYS A 31 15.11 -11.20 3.64
C CYS A 31 14.41 -10.06 4.40
N ARG A 32 13.93 -9.03 3.70
CA ARG A 32 13.28 -7.84 4.25
C ARG A 32 11.99 -7.59 3.47
N MET A 33 10.85 -7.81 4.11
CA MET A 33 9.52 -7.51 3.55
C MET A 33 9.26 -6.00 3.63
N ARG A 34 8.65 -5.43 2.59
CA ARG A 34 8.33 -4.01 2.49
C ARG A 34 6.84 -3.76 2.56
N PHE A 35 6.42 -2.89 3.48
CA PHE A 35 5.03 -2.56 3.77
C PHE A 35 4.74 -1.11 3.37
N LEU A 36 3.74 -0.91 2.53
CA LEU A 36 3.18 0.42 2.27
C LEU A 36 1.98 0.63 3.18
N VAL A 37 2.02 1.63 4.04
CA VAL A 37 0.90 2.01 4.90
C VAL A 37 0.22 3.24 4.32
N ALA A 38 -1.04 3.09 3.90
CA ALA A 38 -1.86 4.21 3.47
C ALA A 38 -2.22 5.08 4.68
N TRP A 39 -1.75 6.32 4.66
CA TRP A 39 -1.83 7.24 5.78
C TRP A 39 -2.71 8.44 5.44
N ASP A 40 -3.72 8.68 6.26
CA ASP A 40 -4.61 9.85 6.17
C ASP A 40 -4.68 10.63 7.50
N GLY A 41 -3.83 10.28 8.48
CA GLY A 41 -3.81 10.88 9.82
C GLY A 41 -4.96 10.44 10.75
N SER A 42 -5.87 9.57 10.30
CA SER A 42 -6.97 9.08 11.14
C SER A 42 -6.53 8.04 12.16
N ASP A 43 -7.36 7.83 13.19
CA ASP A 43 -7.20 6.71 14.15
C ASP A 43 -7.14 5.35 13.44
N GLY A 44 -7.82 5.24 12.29
CA GLY A 44 -7.74 4.08 11.41
C GLY A 44 -6.34 3.87 10.86
N ALA A 45 -5.76 4.90 10.25
CA ALA A 45 -4.40 4.85 9.73
C ALA A 45 -3.37 4.56 10.83
N GLN A 46 -3.62 5.05 12.05
CA GLN A 46 -2.80 4.73 13.22
C GLN A 46 -2.87 3.26 13.61
N ALA A 47 -4.07 2.68 13.64
CA ALA A 47 -4.22 1.25 13.86
C ALA A 47 -3.54 0.42 12.76
N ALA A 48 -3.66 0.85 11.51
CA ALA A 48 -3.00 0.24 10.36
C ALA A 48 -1.47 0.23 10.51
N LEU A 49 -0.89 1.37 10.90
CA LEU A 49 0.55 1.49 11.15
C LEU A 49 1.03 0.54 12.26
N ARG A 50 0.32 0.44 13.38
CA ARG A 50 0.69 -0.46 14.48
C ARG A 50 0.69 -1.94 14.06
N GLN A 51 -0.28 -2.34 13.25
CA GLN A 51 -0.32 -3.70 12.70
C GLN A 51 0.82 -3.95 11.72
N ALA A 52 1.12 -2.97 10.86
CA ALA A 52 2.26 -3.05 9.94
C ALA A 52 3.59 -3.21 10.71
N GLN A 53 3.81 -2.43 11.78
CA GLN A 53 5.00 -2.56 12.64
C GLN A 53 5.15 -3.97 13.24
N THR A 54 4.04 -4.53 13.72
CA THR A 54 4.03 -5.86 14.34
C THR A 54 4.39 -6.94 13.32
N LEU A 55 3.87 -6.85 12.09
CA LEU A 55 4.14 -7.83 11.02
C LEU A 55 5.49 -7.63 10.36
N ALA A 56 5.94 -6.39 10.23
CA ALA A 56 7.24 -6.03 9.67
C ALA A 56 8.38 -6.60 10.52
N GLY A 57 8.24 -6.56 11.85
CA GLY A 57 9.30 -6.95 12.76
C GLY A 57 10.55 -6.06 12.63
N PRO A 58 11.69 -6.46 13.21
CA PRO A 58 12.90 -5.63 13.22
C PRO A 58 13.52 -5.43 11.84
N ASP A 59 13.36 -6.43 10.97
CA ASP A 59 13.96 -6.42 9.63
C ASP A 59 13.01 -5.91 8.55
N GLY A 60 11.75 -5.58 8.86
CA GLY A 60 10.81 -5.07 7.85
C GLY A 60 11.09 -3.61 7.48
N GLN A 61 10.68 -3.21 6.27
CA GLN A 61 10.69 -1.81 5.85
C GLN A 61 9.25 -1.29 5.80
N ILE A 62 9.02 -0.12 6.37
CA ILE A 62 7.72 0.56 6.32
C ILE A 62 7.88 1.85 5.51
N ASP A 63 6.93 2.07 4.60
CA ASP A 63 6.74 3.32 3.89
C ASP A 63 5.35 3.86 4.24
N LEU A 64 5.30 4.97 4.98
CA LEU A 64 4.06 5.73 5.16
C LEU A 64 3.84 6.59 3.92
N VAL A 65 2.69 6.41 3.29
CA VAL A 65 2.31 7.15 2.09
C VAL A 65 0.99 7.84 2.34
N GLN A 66 1.02 9.16 2.24
CA GLN A 66 -0.17 10.00 2.24
C GLN A 66 -0.34 10.61 0.87
N VAL A 67 -1.53 10.41 0.30
CA VAL A 67 -1.92 10.99 -0.99
C VAL A 67 -2.92 12.11 -0.69
N LEU A 68 -2.63 13.31 -1.19
CA LEU A 68 -3.43 14.50 -1.01
C LEU A 68 -4.07 14.89 -2.34
N ASN A 69 -5.38 15.10 -2.34
CA ASN A 69 -6.16 15.61 -3.44
C ASN A 69 -6.37 17.13 -3.26
N PRO A 70 -5.78 17.98 -4.12
CA PRO A 70 -5.92 19.44 -4.02
C PRO A 70 -7.36 19.94 -4.03
N LEU A 71 -8.29 19.21 -4.67
CA LEU A 71 -9.70 19.61 -4.74
C LEU A 71 -10.44 19.41 -3.42
N THR A 72 -10.02 18.46 -2.58
CA THR A 72 -10.69 18.13 -1.32
C THR A 72 -9.89 18.56 -0.11
N ASP A 73 -8.58 18.33 -0.09
CA ASP A 73 -7.75 18.55 1.11
C ASP A 73 -7.37 20.02 1.31
N ALA A 74 -7.40 20.84 0.25
CA ALA A 74 -7.15 22.27 0.32
C ALA A 74 -8.43 23.12 0.25
N ALA A 75 -9.62 22.48 0.16
CA ALA A 75 -10.89 23.18 -0.07
C ALA A 75 -11.22 24.22 1.01
N ASP A 76 -10.92 23.90 2.27
CA ASP A 76 -11.23 24.76 3.43
C ASP A 76 -10.02 25.59 3.91
N VAL A 77 -8.92 25.58 3.16
CA VAL A 77 -7.70 26.30 3.56
C VAL A 77 -7.70 27.71 2.98
N GLN A 78 -7.71 28.70 3.87
CA GLN A 78 -7.56 30.11 3.49
C GLN A 78 -6.11 30.37 3.06
N ALA A 79 -5.90 30.58 1.76
CA ALA A 79 -4.65 31.03 1.17
C ALA A 79 -4.92 31.84 -0.12
N PRO A 80 -3.98 32.69 -0.56
CA PRO A 80 -4.15 33.49 -1.77
C PRO A 80 -4.26 32.66 -3.07
N SER A 81 -3.82 31.40 -3.07
CA SER A 81 -3.98 30.48 -4.20
C SER A 81 -4.10 29.02 -3.74
N THR A 82 -4.66 28.15 -4.60
CA THR A 82 -4.69 26.68 -4.37
C THR A 82 -3.29 26.12 -4.18
N ARG A 83 -2.29 26.66 -4.90
CA ARG A 83 -0.89 26.24 -4.76
C ARG A 83 -0.36 26.50 -3.35
N GLU A 84 -0.60 27.69 -2.81
CA GLU A 84 -0.15 28.05 -1.45
C GLU A 84 -0.95 27.29 -0.39
N ALA A 85 -2.26 27.13 -0.57
CA ALA A 85 -3.08 26.28 0.30
C ALA A 85 -2.50 24.86 0.37
N MET A 86 -2.07 24.33 -0.78
CA MET A 86 -1.51 22.99 -0.86
C MET A 86 -0.11 22.88 -0.25
N VAL A 87 0.71 23.94 -0.31
CA VAL A 87 1.97 24.00 0.46
C VAL A 87 1.66 23.82 1.95
N ILE A 88 0.73 24.62 2.49
CA ILE A 88 0.31 24.57 3.90
C ILE A 88 -0.19 23.17 4.30
N VAL A 89 -1.09 22.58 3.50
CA VAL A 89 -1.63 21.24 3.78
C VAL A 89 -0.53 20.19 3.72
N SER A 90 0.37 20.25 2.73
CA SER A 90 1.46 19.28 2.60
C SER A 90 2.48 19.38 3.75
N GLU A 91 2.76 20.59 4.24
CA GLU A 91 3.63 20.79 5.40
C GLU A 91 3.00 20.25 6.68
N ARG A 92 1.71 20.51 6.90
CA ARG A 92 0.95 19.94 8.02
C ARG A 92 0.92 18.42 7.97
N ALA A 93 0.67 17.85 6.80
CA ALA A 93 0.69 16.41 6.56
C ALA A 93 2.06 15.80 6.88
N ARG A 94 3.15 16.40 6.39
CA ARG A 94 4.52 15.94 6.70
C ARG A 94 4.84 16.06 8.20
N ALA A 95 4.44 17.15 8.85
CA ALA A 95 4.67 17.35 10.26
C ALA A 95 3.92 16.32 11.13
N GLU A 96 2.66 16.03 10.80
CA GLU A 96 1.88 15.00 11.51
C GLU A 96 2.45 13.61 11.25
N MET A 97 2.74 13.27 9.99
CA MET A 97 3.36 11.99 9.64
C MET A 97 4.69 11.80 10.37
N GLY A 98 5.52 12.85 10.46
CA GLY A 98 6.80 12.82 11.16
C GLY A 98 6.69 12.59 12.66
N ARG A 99 5.60 13.04 13.30
CA ARG A 99 5.34 12.76 14.73
C ARG A 99 4.96 11.31 15.00
N GLN A 100 4.37 10.64 14.03
CA GLN A 100 3.75 9.32 14.21
C GLN A 100 4.55 8.18 13.57
N ALA A 101 5.40 8.49 12.59
CA ALA A 101 6.20 7.50 11.89
C ALA A 101 7.20 6.83 12.85
N PRO A 102 7.34 5.49 12.83
CA PRO A 102 8.37 4.81 13.60
C PRO A 102 9.76 5.14 13.07
N SER A 103 10.76 4.96 13.93
CA SER A 103 12.16 5.03 13.52
C SER A 103 12.44 4.10 12.32
N GLY A 104 13.10 4.63 11.29
CA GLY A 104 13.43 3.89 10.07
C GLY A 104 12.30 3.76 9.04
N ALA A 105 11.09 4.24 9.32
CA ALA A 105 10.06 4.36 8.27
C ALA A 105 10.38 5.50 7.30
N THR A 106 10.14 5.24 6.02
CA THR A 106 10.15 6.29 4.99
C THR A 106 8.79 6.99 4.99
N GLN A 107 8.80 8.29 4.72
CA GLN A 107 7.61 9.14 4.73
C GLN A 107 7.46 9.80 3.37
N SER A 108 6.29 9.64 2.75
CA SER A 108 5.99 10.24 1.45
C SER A 108 4.64 10.94 1.50
N VAL A 109 4.65 12.24 1.23
CA VAL A 109 3.43 13.03 0.99
C VAL A 109 3.38 13.36 -0.49
N ILE A 110 2.37 12.84 -1.16
CA ILE A 110 2.18 12.88 -2.61
C ILE A 110 0.97 13.74 -2.91
N LEU A 111 1.09 14.61 -3.90
CA LEU A 111 -0.02 15.41 -4.40
C LEU A 111 -0.57 14.75 -5.66
N LEU A 112 -1.88 14.60 -5.74
CA LEU A 112 -2.53 14.11 -6.95
C LEU A 112 -2.41 15.14 -8.07
N GLU A 113 -2.10 14.63 -9.26
CA GLU A 113 -2.21 15.38 -10.50
C GLU A 113 -3.65 15.31 -11.07
N HIS A 114 -3.93 16.13 -12.08
CA HIS A 114 -5.27 16.19 -12.66
C HIS A 114 -5.68 14.84 -13.27
N GLY A 115 -6.85 14.33 -12.87
CA GLY A 115 -7.36 13.05 -13.34
C GLY A 115 -6.78 11.82 -12.63
N GLU A 116 -5.87 11.99 -11.67
CA GLU A 116 -5.48 10.90 -10.77
C GLU A 116 -6.48 10.74 -9.63
N ASP A 117 -6.67 9.51 -9.16
CA ASP A 117 -7.35 9.22 -7.90
C ASP A 117 -6.39 8.63 -6.85
N VAL A 118 -6.86 8.58 -5.61
CA VAL A 118 -6.07 8.08 -4.47
C VAL A 118 -5.68 6.61 -4.63
N PRO A 119 -6.59 5.68 -4.98
CA PRO A 119 -6.27 4.27 -5.15
C PRO A 119 -5.18 4.03 -6.20
N ASP A 120 -5.33 4.58 -7.40
CA ASP A 120 -4.39 4.33 -8.47
C ASP A 120 -3.01 4.91 -8.14
N ARG A 121 -2.98 6.08 -7.49
CA ARG A 121 -1.72 6.66 -7.05
C ARG A 121 -1.03 5.81 -5.98
N LEU A 122 -1.80 5.27 -5.03
CA LEU A 122 -1.28 4.37 -4.00
C LEU A 122 -0.69 3.09 -4.61
N LEU A 123 -1.36 2.52 -5.62
CA LEU A 123 -0.89 1.33 -6.33
C LEU A 123 0.37 1.59 -7.15
N ARG A 124 0.44 2.72 -7.87
CA ARG A 124 1.67 3.15 -8.56
C ARG A 124 2.82 3.32 -7.60
N GLU A 125 2.57 3.88 -6.42
CA GLU A 125 3.59 4.05 -5.40
C GLU A 125 4.03 2.71 -4.80
N ALA A 126 3.10 1.77 -4.58
CA ALA A 126 3.42 0.41 -4.15
C ALA A 126 4.32 -0.31 -5.16
N GLU A 127 4.04 -0.17 -6.46
CA GLU A 127 4.88 -0.74 -7.52
C GLU A 127 6.26 -0.08 -7.56
N ARG A 128 6.32 1.25 -7.52
CA ARG A 128 7.57 2.03 -7.53
C ARG A 128 8.49 1.67 -6.37
N LEU A 129 7.91 1.46 -5.19
CA LEU A 129 8.64 1.08 -3.99
C LEU A 129 8.97 -0.43 -3.97
N GLY A 130 8.38 -1.26 -4.83
CA GLY A 130 8.52 -2.71 -4.74
C GLY A 130 7.95 -3.25 -3.43
N THR A 131 6.79 -2.72 -3.04
CA THR A 131 6.03 -3.13 -1.86
C THR A 131 5.60 -4.59 -1.96
N ASP A 132 5.73 -5.32 -0.85
CA ASP A 132 5.24 -6.70 -0.74
C ASP A 132 3.84 -6.77 -0.15
N ILE A 133 3.47 -5.82 0.72
CA ILE A 133 2.14 -5.78 1.38
C ILE A 133 1.65 -4.33 1.47
N ILE A 134 0.42 -4.09 1.03
CA ILE A 134 -0.28 -2.81 1.23
C ILE A 134 -1.12 -2.91 2.50
N VAL A 135 -1.04 -1.91 3.38
CA VAL A 135 -1.80 -1.85 4.64
C VAL A 135 -2.72 -0.63 4.59
N ILE A 136 -4.02 -0.86 4.72
CA ILE A 136 -5.05 0.18 4.63
C ILE A 136 -6.04 0.03 5.78
N ALA A 137 -6.47 1.15 6.35
CA ALA A 137 -7.56 1.17 7.32
C ALA A 137 -8.92 1.13 6.61
N SER A 138 -9.85 0.30 7.10
CA SER A 138 -11.25 0.39 6.66
C SER A 138 -11.90 1.61 7.32
N ARG A 139 -12.10 2.70 6.58
CA ARG A 139 -12.80 3.88 7.10
C ARG A 139 -14.27 3.56 7.36
N ARG A 140 -14.77 3.96 8.53
CA ARG A 140 -16.20 3.93 8.91
C ARG A 140 -16.84 5.26 8.50
N ALA A 141 -17.89 5.24 7.66
CA ALA A 141 -18.91 6.27 7.79
C ALA A 141 -19.72 5.93 9.04
N ALA A 142 -19.90 6.89 9.97
CA ALA A 142 -20.63 6.63 11.21
C ALA A 142 -21.99 5.95 10.93
N GLY A 143 -22.20 4.75 11.48
CA GLY A 143 -23.49 4.05 11.46
C GLY A 143 -23.70 2.90 10.45
N LEU A 144 -22.79 2.67 9.50
CA LEU A 144 -22.95 1.59 8.51
C LEU A 144 -22.02 0.41 8.80
N ARG A 145 -22.56 -0.68 9.39
CA ARG A 145 -21.82 -1.93 9.60
C ARG A 145 -21.59 -2.64 8.26
N GLY A 146 -20.34 -3.04 7.99
CA GLY A 146 -20.00 -3.89 6.84
C GLY A 146 -19.59 -3.17 5.55
N VAL A 147 -19.50 -1.84 5.55
CA VAL A 147 -19.09 -1.06 4.36
C VAL A 147 -17.59 -0.74 4.42
N LEU A 148 -16.85 -1.11 3.38
CA LEU A 148 -15.46 -0.69 3.16
C LEU A 148 -15.47 0.69 2.50
N GLY A 149 -14.50 1.55 2.85
CA GLY A 149 -14.34 2.84 2.19
C GLY A 149 -13.99 2.66 0.70
N SER A 150 -14.37 3.64 -0.13
CA SER A 150 -14.14 3.60 -1.59
C SER A 150 -12.69 3.31 -1.96
N VAL A 151 -11.74 3.95 -1.28
CA VAL A 151 -10.31 3.71 -1.50
C VAL A 151 -9.92 2.26 -1.22
N THR A 152 -10.39 1.70 -0.10
CA THR A 152 -10.10 0.29 0.25
C THR A 152 -10.71 -0.67 -0.77
N GLN A 153 -11.95 -0.41 -1.21
CA GLN A 153 -12.63 -1.26 -2.19
C GLN A 153 -11.90 -1.28 -3.53
N GLN A 154 -11.50 -0.11 -4.03
CA GLN A 154 -10.80 0.00 -5.31
C GLN A 154 -9.41 -0.62 -5.25
N VAL A 155 -8.64 -0.35 -4.18
CA VAL A 155 -7.33 -1.00 -3.98
C VAL A 155 -7.45 -2.52 -3.95
N LEU A 156 -8.45 -3.08 -3.24
CA LEU A 156 -8.67 -4.53 -3.20
C LEU A 156 -9.06 -5.12 -4.56
N HIS A 157 -9.75 -4.35 -5.39
CA HIS A 157 -10.18 -4.77 -6.72
C HIS A 157 -9.01 -4.77 -7.71
N ASP A 158 -8.17 -3.73 -7.68
CA ASP A 158 -7.19 -3.47 -8.75
C ASP A 158 -5.79 -4.02 -8.47
N THR A 159 -5.47 -4.39 -7.22
CA THR A 159 -4.13 -4.86 -6.87
C THR A 159 -3.95 -6.37 -6.98
N THR A 160 -2.72 -6.79 -7.27
CA THR A 160 -2.27 -8.18 -7.15
C THR A 160 -1.41 -8.42 -5.91
N LEU A 161 -1.10 -7.35 -5.16
CA LEU A 161 -0.32 -7.44 -3.92
C LEU A 161 -1.23 -7.88 -2.75
N PRO A 162 -0.71 -8.62 -1.78
CA PRO A 162 -1.40 -8.82 -0.51
C PRO A 162 -1.83 -7.50 0.13
N VAL A 163 -3.11 -7.40 0.52
CA VAL A 163 -3.65 -6.24 1.22
C VAL A 163 -4.06 -6.62 2.64
N LEU A 164 -3.51 -5.92 3.63
CA LEU A 164 -3.96 -5.99 5.01
C LEU A 164 -4.97 -4.86 5.28
N VAL A 165 -6.23 -5.23 5.43
CA VAL A 165 -7.29 -4.31 5.83
C VAL A 165 -7.42 -4.31 7.35
N VAL A 166 -7.11 -3.18 7.97
CA VAL A 166 -7.19 -3.01 9.43
C VAL A 166 -8.51 -2.35 9.81
N ARG A 167 -9.23 -2.98 10.73
CA ARG A 167 -10.43 -2.39 11.31
C ARG A 167 -10.05 -1.53 12.52
N ALA A 168 -10.52 -0.30 12.52
CA ALA A 168 -10.49 0.61 13.67
C ALA A 168 -11.93 0.92 14.09
#